data_AF-A0A2U1L3V4-F1
#
_entry.id   AF-A0A2U1L3V4-F1
#
_cell.length_a   1.000
_cell.length_b   1.000
_cell.length_c   1.000
_cell.angle_alpha   90.00
_cell.angle_beta   90.00
_cell.angle_gamma   90.00
#
_symmetry.space_group_name_H-M   'P 1'
#
loop_
_entity.id
_entity.type
_entity.pdbx_description
1 polymer ?
#
loop_
_entity_poly.entity_id
_entity_poly.type
_entity_poly.pdbx_seq_one_letter_code
_entity_poly.pdbx_strand_id
1 'polypeptide(L)'
;MVVMKNKVHDNEKKVADTIFAARGDLDDVLFHSYFVDGQRIHFENFKEGNEVSAGVIDMWAYSAEMEKRSLNSKANKSKFVEEMTNILFISMIFPMMLADEHYYIVCFNLRDRQIHILENMNVKDSIKNRYGRKFAHLRYLFIKYLKDNGYPHFKALDDYKVANVKMSWQTNNNYVDCGIFAMRHMEMYSGNRDFDAGFVPEGKEQKKQIEDLRKKYMTKILLSESEIEDYHRLTLKEKKMLQDKSAKNIADRASEYSKTKKVLF
;
A
#
# COMPACT_ATOMS: atom_id res chain seq x y z
N MET A 1 -3.12 -7.16 -23.20
CA MET A 1 -3.93 -6.35 -22.27
C MET A 1 -4.20 -7.20 -21.04
N VAL A 2 -3.49 -6.96 -19.94
CA VAL A 2 -3.79 -7.64 -18.67
C VAL A 2 -5.05 -6.97 -18.12
N VAL A 3 -6.22 -7.56 -18.38
CA VAL A 3 -7.46 -7.14 -17.71
C VAL A 3 -7.21 -7.26 -16.21
N MET A 4 -7.62 -6.25 -15.43
CA MET A 4 -7.55 -6.30 -13.98
C MET A 4 -8.33 -7.53 -13.50
N LYS A 5 -7.64 -8.66 -13.26
CA LYS A 5 -8.25 -9.92 -12.82
C LYS A 5 -8.73 -9.88 -11.37
N ASN A 6 -8.56 -8.74 -10.71
CA ASN A 6 -8.81 -8.51 -9.30
C ASN A 6 -10.23 -8.00 -9.07
N LYS A 7 -11.25 -8.77 -9.45
CA LYS A 7 -12.61 -8.47 -9.02
C LYS A 7 -12.66 -8.59 -7.49
N VAL A 8 -13.12 -7.56 -6.80
CA VAL A 8 -13.33 -7.59 -5.35
C VAL A 8 -14.32 -8.72 -5.05
N HIS A 9 -13.92 -9.65 -4.19
CA HIS A 9 -14.78 -10.75 -3.76
C HIS A 9 -15.85 -10.26 -2.78
N ASP A 10 -16.99 -10.94 -2.73
CA ASP A 10 -18.11 -10.56 -1.86
C ASP A 10 -17.68 -10.46 -0.38
N ASN A 11 -16.71 -11.27 0.05
CA ASN A 11 -16.17 -11.21 1.40
C ASN A 11 -15.32 -9.96 1.64
N GLU A 12 -14.47 -9.57 0.69
CA GLU A 12 -13.68 -8.34 0.76
C GLU A 12 -14.61 -7.11 0.80
N LYS A 13 -15.69 -7.15 0.01
CA LYS A 13 -16.72 -6.11 0.03
C LYS A 13 -17.41 -6.02 1.39
N LYS A 14 -17.82 -7.17 1.96
CA LYS A 14 -18.45 -7.21 3.30
C LYS A 14 -17.54 -6.68 4.39
N VAL A 15 -16.25 -7.05 4.38
CA VAL A 15 -15.26 -6.54 5.37
C VAL A 15 -15.15 -5.03 5.23
N ALA A 16 -14.96 -4.53 4.01
CA ALA A 16 -14.82 -3.11 3.75
C ALA A 16 -16.07 -2.31 4.17
N ASP A 17 -17.24 -2.76 3.74
CA ASP A 17 -18.52 -2.11 4.09
C ASP A 17 -18.76 -2.15 5.61
N THR A 18 -18.34 -3.21 6.30
CA THR A 18 -18.43 -3.31 7.76
C THR A 18 -17.55 -2.28 8.46
N ILE A 19 -16.31 -2.07 8.01
CA ILE A 19 -15.40 -1.08 8.59
C ILE A 19 -15.89 0.35 8.33
N PHE A 20 -16.37 0.62 7.11
CA PHE A 20 -16.91 1.93 6.75
C PHE A 20 -18.22 2.26 7.47
N ALA A 21 -19.05 1.24 7.76
CA ALA A 21 -20.29 1.40 8.51
C ALA A 21 -20.10 1.31 10.03
N ALA A 22 -18.97 0.78 10.51
CA ALA A 22 -18.70 0.67 11.93
C ALA A 22 -18.74 2.05 12.57
N ARG A 23 -19.52 2.20 13.65
CA ARG A 23 -19.36 3.31 14.59
C ARG A 23 -18.45 2.80 15.71
N GLY A 24 -17.41 3.53 16.05
CA GLY A 24 -16.35 3.13 16.99
C GLY A 24 -15.38 4.28 17.15
N ASP A 25 -14.52 4.23 18.17
CA ASP A 25 -13.55 5.30 18.39
C ASP A 25 -12.58 5.36 17.20
N LEU A 26 -12.22 6.57 16.79
CA LEU A 26 -11.25 6.77 15.71
C LEU A 26 -9.86 6.23 16.10
N ASP A 27 -9.58 6.15 17.40
CA ASP A 27 -8.34 5.64 17.95
C ASP A 27 -8.30 4.12 18.15
N ASP A 28 -9.41 3.40 17.87
CA ASP A 28 -9.46 1.94 17.97
C ASP A 28 -8.40 1.30 17.06
N VAL A 29 -7.48 0.52 17.63
CA VAL A 29 -6.44 -0.20 16.87
C VAL A 29 -7.08 -1.41 16.17
N LEU A 30 -7.03 -1.42 14.84
CA LEU A 30 -7.57 -2.46 13.96
C LEU A 30 -6.49 -3.29 13.25
N PHE A 31 -5.22 -2.88 13.34
CA PHE A 31 -4.06 -3.57 12.79
C PHE A 31 -2.85 -3.28 13.67
N HIS A 32 -2.02 -4.28 13.93
CA HIS A 32 -0.80 -4.12 14.70
C HIS A 32 0.39 -4.69 13.91
N SER A 33 1.46 -3.88 13.80
CA SER A 33 2.73 -4.34 13.24
C SER A 33 3.88 -3.80 14.08
N TYR A 34 5.08 -4.33 13.81
CA TYR A 34 6.30 -3.86 14.47
C TYR A 34 6.58 -2.35 14.25
N PHE A 35 6.08 -1.78 13.14
CA PHE A 35 6.43 -0.43 12.71
C PHE A 35 5.28 0.58 12.82
N VAL A 36 4.02 0.12 12.78
CA VAL A 36 2.85 0.99 12.74
C VAL A 36 1.62 0.31 13.36
N ASP A 37 0.89 1.07 14.17
CA ASP A 37 -0.44 0.73 14.66
C ASP A 37 -1.50 1.33 13.72
N GLY A 38 -2.27 0.45 13.10
CA GLY A 38 -3.38 0.83 12.24
C GLY A 38 -4.62 1.13 13.06
N GLN A 39 -4.79 2.39 13.45
CA GLN A 39 -6.04 2.87 14.04
C GLN A 39 -7.18 2.98 13.02
N ARG A 40 -8.43 2.96 13.52
CA ARG A 40 -9.66 3.06 12.72
C ARG A 40 -9.69 4.29 11.82
N ILE A 41 -9.17 5.43 12.29
CA ILE A 41 -9.04 6.65 11.50
C ILE A 41 -8.25 6.45 10.19
N HIS A 42 -7.20 5.63 10.21
CA HIS A 42 -6.43 5.31 9.01
C HIS A 42 -7.26 4.52 8.01
N PHE A 43 -8.11 3.61 8.48
CA PHE A 43 -8.98 2.83 7.61
C PHE A 43 -10.12 3.65 7.00
N GLU A 44 -10.52 4.76 7.63
CA GLU A 44 -11.47 5.70 7.02
C GLU A 44 -10.89 6.41 5.79
N ASN A 45 -9.56 6.47 5.64
CA ASN A 45 -8.91 7.03 4.45
C ASN A 45 -9.19 6.23 3.17
N PHE A 46 -9.60 4.96 3.29
CA PHE A 46 -9.98 4.14 2.14
C PHE A 46 -11.36 4.46 1.57
N LYS A 47 -12.18 5.29 2.23
CA LYS A 47 -13.46 5.75 1.67
C LYS A 47 -13.21 6.52 0.35
N GLU A 48 -14.17 6.44 -0.56
CA GLU A 48 -14.10 7.20 -1.82
C GLU A 48 -13.96 8.70 -1.54
N GLY A 49 -13.09 9.37 -2.29
CA GLY A 49 -12.84 10.81 -2.16
C GLY A 49 -11.91 11.20 -1.02
N ASN A 50 -11.47 10.27 -0.17
CA ASN A 50 -10.48 10.54 0.87
C ASN A 50 -9.06 10.24 0.39
N GLU A 51 -8.13 11.10 0.79
CA GLU A 51 -6.70 10.88 0.59
C GLU A 51 -6.18 9.80 1.54
N VAL A 52 -5.27 8.97 1.03
CA VAL A 52 -4.63 7.90 1.80
C VAL A 52 -3.39 8.45 2.49
N SER A 53 -3.36 8.39 3.83
CA SER A 53 -2.22 8.90 4.62
C SER A 53 -0.97 8.01 4.52
N ALA A 54 0.18 8.58 4.89
CA ALA A 54 1.46 7.87 4.95
C ALA A 54 1.39 6.59 5.80
N GLY A 55 0.70 6.63 6.96
CA GLY A 55 0.54 5.47 7.83
C GLY A 55 -0.15 4.29 7.13
N VAL A 56 -1.12 4.56 6.25
CA VAL A 56 -1.77 3.52 5.44
C VAL A 56 -0.84 2.95 4.36
N ILE A 57 -0.03 3.82 3.75
CA ILE A 57 0.96 3.40 2.75
C ILE A 57 2.03 2.51 3.40
N ASP A 58 2.48 2.86 4.61
CA ASP A 58 3.44 2.08 5.40
C ASP A 58 2.86 0.73 5.82
N MET A 59 1.61 0.69 6.29
CA MET A 59 0.89 -0.56 6.58
C MET A 59 0.83 -1.46 5.35
N TRP A 60 0.49 -0.92 4.19
CA TRP A 60 0.45 -1.68 2.95
C TRP A 60 1.81 -2.19 2.50
N ALA A 61 2.85 -1.35 2.56
CA ALA A 61 4.22 -1.74 2.22
C ALA A 61 4.68 -2.92 3.09
N TYR A 62 4.36 -2.90 4.38
CA TYR A 62 4.62 -4.01 5.29
C TYR A 62 3.84 -5.27 4.91
N SER A 63 2.51 -5.18 4.72
CA SER A 63 1.68 -6.34 4.37
C SER A 63 2.12 -6.97 3.03
N ALA A 64 2.43 -6.15 2.03
CA ALA A 64 2.89 -6.62 0.71
C ALA A 64 4.26 -7.31 0.78
N GLU A 65 5.18 -6.81 1.62
CA GLU A 65 6.48 -7.46 1.87
C GLU A 65 6.31 -8.81 2.58
N MET A 66 5.43 -8.91 3.57
CA MET A 66 5.14 -10.19 4.24
C MET A 66 4.54 -11.24 3.30
N GLU A 67 3.60 -10.86 2.43
CA GLU A 67 2.99 -11.75 1.42
C GLU A 67 4.07 -12.31 0.46
N LYS A 68 5.01 -11.46 0.01
CA LYS A 68 6.15 -11.88 -0.82
C LYS A 68 7.05 -12.89 -0.09
N ARG A 69 7.36 -12.67 1.19
CA ARG A 69 8.17 -13.60 2.00
C ARG A 69 7.50 -14.96 2.19
N SER A 70 6.20 -14.97 2.45
CA SER A 70 5.41 -16.21 2.62
C SER A 70 5.38 -17.06 1.35
N LEU A 71 5.09 -16.45 0.20
CA LEU A 71 5.11 -17.14 -1.10
C LEU A 71 6.48 -17.73 -1.40
N ASN A 72 7.55 -16.99 -1.11
CA ASN A 72 8.92 -17.43 -1.30
C ASN A 72 9.33 -18.55 -0.33
N SER A 73 8.80 -18.59 0.89
CA SER A 73 9.07 -19.68 1.84
C SER A 73 8.53 -21.05 1.38
N LYS A 74 7.42 -21.03 0.62
CA LYS A 74 6.77 -22.21 0.03
C LYS A 74 7.49 -22.70 -1.23
N ALA A 75 8.31 -21.84 -1.87
CA ALA A 75 9.13 -22.17 -3.03
C ALA A 75 10.59 -22.49 -2.60
N ASN A 76 10.89 -23.77 -2.37
CA ASN A 76 12.23 -24.39 -2.19
C ASN A 76 13.41 -23.49 -1.67
N LYS A 77 13.80 -23.72 -0.40
CA LYS A 77 14.84 -22.97 0.37
C LYS A 77 16.21 -22.77 -0.29
N SER A 78 16.64 -23.60 -1.24
CA SER A 78 17.96 -23.44 -1.89
C SER A 78 17.93 -22.41 -3.02
N LYS A 79 16.80 -22.27 -3.71
CA LYS A 79 16.58 -21.23 -4.74
C LYS A 79 16.29 -19.87 -4.10
N PHE A 80 15.68 -19.90 -2.91
CA PHE A 80 15.32 -18.74 -2.09
C PHE A 80 16.49 -17.81 -1.76
N VAL A 81 17.68 -18.31 -1.43
CA VAL A 81 18.82 -17.43 -1.07
C VAL A 81 19.36 -16.71 -2.31
N GLU A 82 19.44 -17.39 -3.45
CA GLU A 82 19.92 -16.82 -4.71
C GLU A 82 18.87 -15.91 -5.38
N GLU A 83 17.58 -16.26 -5.27
CA GLU A 83 16.46 -15.45 -5.73
C GLU A 83 16.15 -14.29 -4.77
N MET A 84 16.34 -14.38 -3.45
CA MET A 84 16.17 -13.24 -2.52
C MET A 84 17.33 -12.26 -2.57
N THR A 85 18.56 -12.76 -2.75
CA THR A 85 19.73 -11.89 -3.01
C THR A 85 19.61 -11.18 -4.37
N ASN A 86 18.71 -11.63 -5.25
CA ASN A 86 18.32 -10.92 -6.47
C ASN A 86 17.03 -10.08 -6.29
N ILE A 87 15.96 -10.60 -5.72
CA ILE A 87 14.63 -9.95 -5.65
C ILE A 87 14.60 -8.82 -4.61
N LEU A 88 15.25 -8.99 -3.45
CA LEU A 88 15.36 -7.93 -2.44
C LEU A 88 16.35 -6.82 -2.84
N PHE A 89 17.28 -7.14 -3.76
CA PHE A 89 18.30 -6.21 -4.25
C PHE A 89 17.82 -5.33 -5.42
N ILE A 90 16.72 -5.67 -6.10
CA ILE A 90 16.43 -5.13 -7.44
C ILE A 90 15.36 -4.03 -7.45
N SER A 91 14.63 -3.80 -6.37
CA SER A 91 13.60 -2.76 -6.39
C SER A 91 13.25 -2.28 -4.99
N MET A 92 14.15 -1.52 -4.35
CA MET A 92 13.71 -0.72 -3.19
C MET A 92 12.82 0.40 -3.71
N ILE A 93 11.54 0.27 -3.40
CA ILE A 93 10.50 1.23 -3.71
C ILE A 93 10.28 2.10 -2.48
N PHE A 94 10.50 3.40 -2.64
CA PHE A 94 10.21 4.38 -1.60
C PHE A 94 8.96 5.18 -2.00
N PRO A 95 7.89 5.15 -1.19
CA PRO A 95 6.86 6.15 -1.31
C PRO A 95 7.44 7.51 -0.94
N MET A 96 7.34 8.45 -1.86
CA MET A 96 7.86 9.80 -1.71
C MET A 96 6.71 10.77 -1.79
N MET A 97 6.66 11.69 -0.82
CA MET A 97 5.67 12.75 -0.78
C MET A 97 6.29 14.04 -1.29
N LEU A 98 5.64 14.71 -2.24
CA LEU A 98 6.00 16.07 -2.66
C LEU A 98 5.59 17.10 -1.58
N ALA A 99 5.86 18.38 -1.81
CA ALA A 99 5.52 19.43 -0.85
C ALA A 99 4.02 19.79 -0.90
N ASP A 100 3.36 19.46 -1.99
CA ASP A 100 1.91 19.48 -2.22
C ASP A 100 1.24 18.16 -1.82
N GLU A 101 1.83 17.43 -0.87
CA GLU A 101 1.31 16.17 -0.29
C GLU A 101 1.11 15.01 -1.29
N HIS A 102 1.61 15.15 -2.52
CA HIS A 102 1.43 14.14 -3.57
C HIS A 102 2.39 12.95 -3.47
N TYR A 103 1.86 11.73 -3.46
CA TYR A 103 2.64 10.49 -3.44
C TYR A 103 3.09 10.03 -4.83
N TYR A 104 4.37 9.69 -4.93
CA TYR A 104 4.97 9.00 -6.07
C TYR A 104 5.97 7.94 -5.58
N ILE A 105 6.37 7.04 -6.46
CA ILE A 105 7.28 5.95 -6.15
C ILE A 105 8.64 6.21 -6.78
N VAL A 106 9.71 6.01 -6.01
CA VAL A 106 11.08 5.91 -6.52
C VAL A 106 11.55 4.47 -6.38
N CYS A 107 11.86 3.82 -7.49
CA CYS A 107 12.41 2.47 -7.56
C CYS A 107 13.90 2.51 -7.93
N PHE A 108 14.76 2.01 -7.05
CA PHE A 108 16.18 1.80 -7.36
C PHE A 108 16.38 0.39 -7.93
N ASN A 109 16.57 0.29 -9.24
CA ASN A 109 16.87 -0.96 -9.93
C ASN A 109 18.37 -1.21 -9.99
N LEU A 110 18.88 -1.99 -9.04
CA LEU A 110 20.31 -2.31 -8.94
C LEU A 110 20.78 -3.30 -10.02
N ARG A 111 19.87 -4.13 -10.59
CA ARG A 111 20.21 -5.06 -11.68
C ARG A 111 20.49 -4.30 -12.97
N ASP A 112 19.55 -3.46 -13.38
CA ASP A 112 19.63 -2.75 -14.67
C ASP A 112 20.31 -1.38 -14.55
N ARG A 113 20.81 -1.05 -13.36
CA ARG A 113 21.52 0.20 -13.04
C ARG A 113 20.72 1.45 -13.42
N GLN A 114 19.44 1.44 -13.09
CA GLN A 114 18.49 2.51 -13.39
C GLN A 114 17.68 2.90 -12.16
N ILE A 115 17.21 4.15 -12.16
CA ILE A 115 16.25 4.64 -11.17
C ILE A 115 14.98 4.99 -11.93
N HIS A 116 13.88 4.38 -11.53
CA HIS A 116 12.57 4.60 -12.14
C HIS A 116 11.69 5.38 -11.18
N ILE A 117 11.07 6.44 -11.68
CA ILE A 117 10.07 7.22 -10.95
C ILE A 117 8.70 6.86 -11.52
N LEU A 118 7.82 6.33 -10.67
CA LEU A 118 6.45 6.01 -11.03
C LEU A 118 5.54 7.06 -10.38
N GLU A 119 4.78 7.73 -11.22
CA GLU A 119 3.99 8.91 -10.89
C GLU A 119 2.63 8.77 -11.58
N ASN A 120 1.54 8.84 -10.82
CA ASN A 120 0.20 8.70 -11.39
C ASN A 120 -0.23 9.94 -12.18
N MET A 121 0.45 11.07 -12.00
CA MET A 121 0.15 12.32 -12.70
C MET A 121 0.92 12.42 -14.02
N ASN A 122 0.26 12.89 -15.09
CA ASN A 122 0.92 13.16 -16.37
C ASN A 122 1.65 14.50 -16.31
N VAL A 123 2.85 14.48 -15.71
CA VAL A 123 3.61 15.70 -15.46
C VAL A 123 4.58 15.97 -16.61
N LYS A 124 4.62 17.24 -17.02
CA LYS A 124 5.51 17.77 -18.08
C LYS A 124 6.84 18.32 -17.53
N ASP A 125 6.92 18.56 -16.23
CA ASP A 125 8.13 19.09 -15.60
C ASP A 125 9.31 18.13 -15.72
N SER A 126 10.51 18.70 -15.78
CA SER A 126 11.74 17.91 -15.69
C SER A 126 11.89 17.27 -14.31
N ILE A 127 12.55 16.10 -14.27
CA ILE A 127 12.85 15.39 -13.01
C ILE A 127 13.56 16.31 -12.00
N LYS A 128 14.49 17.14 -12.50
CA LYS A 128 15.24 18.11 -11.68
C LYS A 128 14.31 19.12 -11.01
N ASN A 129 13.32 19.63 -11.75
CA ASN A 129 12.41 20.65 -11.22
C ASN A 129 11.38 20.06 -10.27
N ARG A 130 10.79 18.91 -10.62
CA ARG A 130 9.71 18.30 -9.82
C ARG A 130 10.21 17.61 -8.55
N TYR A 131 11.27 16.80 -8.65
CA TYR A 131 11.72 15.93 -7.56
C TYR A 131 13.01 16.43 -6.89
N GLY A 132 13.88 17.05 -7.68
CA GLY A 132 15.09 17.79 -7.28
C GLY A 132 15.72 17.43 -5.93
N ARG A 133 15.52 18.30 -4.93
CA ARG A 133 16.15 18.18 -3.60
C ARG A 133 15.71 16.93 -2.83
N LYS A 134 14.41 16.59 -2.86
CA LYS A 134 13.89 15.41 -2.14
C LYS A 134 14.47 14.12 -2.73
N PHE A 135 14.50 14.03 -4.05
CA PHE A 135 15.11 12.90 -4.75
C PHE A 135 16.61 12.79 -4.47
N ALA A 136 17.36 13.89 -4.51
CA ALA A 136 18.78 13.89 -4.20
C ALA A 136 19.06 13.42 -2.76
N HIS A 137 18.23 13.85 -1.80
CA HIS A 137 18.35 13.40 -0.41
C HIS A 137 18.04 11.92 -0.24
N LEU A 138 16.96 11.42 -0.85
CA LEU A 138 16.63 9.99 -0.83
C LEU A 138 17.77 9.14 -1.41
N ARG A 139 18.30 9.54 -2.57
CA ARG A 139 19.43 8.86 -3.21
C ARG A 139 20.64 8.82 -2.29
N TYR A 140 20.98 9.93 -1.63
CA TYR A 140 22.07 9.98 -0.66
C TYR A 140 21.84 9.02 0.52
N LEU A 141 20.65 9.03 1.12
CA LEU A 141 20.31 8.13 2.22
C LEU A 141 20.41 6.66 1.79
N PHE A 142 19.94 6.33 0.59
CA PHE A 142 20.01 4.96 0.09
C PHE A 142 21.46 4.52 -0.20
N ILE A 143 22.27 5.39 -0.81
CA ILE A 143 23.71 5.13 -1.00
C ILE A 143 24.41 4.92 0.35
N LYS A 144 24.10 5.75 1.35
CA LYS A 144 24.64 5.60 2.70
C LYS A 144 24.22 4.28 3.34
N TYR A 145 22.93 3.91 3.23
CA TYR A 145 22.43 2.61 3.69
C TYR A 145 23.19 1.44 3.04
N LEU A 146 23.35 1.45 1.72
CA LEU A 146 24.09 0.42 1.00
C LEU A 146 25.55 0.34 1.46
N LYS A 147 26.21 1.48 1.65
CA LYS A 147 27.58 1.56 2.17
C LYS A 147 27.69 0.98 3.57
N ASP A 148 26.83 1.42 4.48
CA ASP A 148 26.84 1.03 5.89
C ASP A 148 26.50 -0.47 6.06
N ASN A 149 25.81 -1.08 5.10
CA ASN A 149 25.52 -2.51 5.03
C ASN A 149 26.47 -3.31 4.11
N GLY A 150 27.60 -2.73 3.70
CA GLY A 150 28.68 -3.44 3.01
C GLY A 150 28.44 -3.79 1.54
N TYR A 151 27.47 -3.17 0.86
CA TYR A 151 27.24 -3.42 -0.57
C TYR A 151 28.38 -2.83 -1.43
N PRO A 152 29.19 -3.63 -2.14
CA PRO A 152 30.45 -3.17 -2.74
C PRO A 152 30.28 -2.15 -3.88
N HIS A 153 29.12 -2.14 -4.56
CA HIS A 153 28.87 -1.29 -5.72
C HIS A 153 28.03 -0.05 -5.41
N PHE A 154 27.93 0.37 -4.13
CA PHE A 154 27.11 1.51 -3.72
C PHE A 154 27.42 2.81 -4.47
N LYS A 155 28.69 3.05 -4.84
CA LYS A 155 29.10 4.25 -5.61
C LYS A 155 28.55 4.28 -7.02
N ALA A 156 28.28 3.12 -7.62
CA ALA A 156 27.74 3.07 -8.98
C ALA A 156 26.35 3.71 -9.08
N LEU A 157 25.62 3.82 -7.95
CA LEU A 157 24.32 4.47 -7.91
C LEU A 157 24.39 5.95 -8.30
N ASP A 158 25.52 6.64 -8.16
CA ASP A 158 25.69 8.06 -8.55
C ASP A 158 25.57 8.26 -10.07
N ASP A 159 25.86 7.22 -10.85
CA ASP A 159 25.82 7.25 -12.32
C ASP A 159 24.52 6.68 -12.90
N TYR A 160 23.61 6.16 -12.05
CA TYR A 160 22.38 5.55 -12.54
C TYR A 160 21.51 6.56 -13.29
N LYS A 161 21.01 6.14 -14.45
CA LYS A 161 20.07 6.94 -15.23
C LYS A 161 18.72 6.98 -14.50
N VAL A 162 18.21 8.20 -14.32
CA VAL A 162 16.88 8.43 -13.73
C VAL A 162 15.87 8.65 -14.84
N ALA A 163 14.72 7.98 -14.78
CA ALA A 163 13.65 8.18 -15.74
C ALA A 163 12.26 8.05 -15.12
N ASN A 164 11.34 8.88 -15.60
CA ASN A 164 9.92 8.71 -15.34
C ASN A 164 9.41 7.54 -16.19
N VAL A 165 8.68 6.62 -15.57
CA VAL A 165 7.96 5.56 -16.29
C VAL A 165 6.69 6.20 -16.88
N LYS A 166 6.56 6.17 -18.21
CA LYS A 166 5.36 6.66 -18.88
C LYS A 166 4.33 5.54 -18.93
N MET A 167 3.13 5.83 -18.44
CA MET A 167 2.06 4.85 -18.29
C MET A 167 0.79 5.40 -18.94
N SER A 168 0.06 4.54 -19.66
CA SER A 168 -1.14 4.95 -20.41
C SER A 168 -2.33 5.36 -19.53
N TRP A 169 -2.27 5.05 -18.23
CA TRP A 169 -3.30 5.34 -17.24
C TRP A 169 -2.99 6.56 -16.36
N GLN A 170 -1.93 7.33 -16.65
CA GLN A 170 -1.65 8.56 -15.91
C GLN A 170 -2.83 9.54 -16.02
N THR A 171 -3.07 10.26 -14.93
CA THR A 171 -4.17 11.21 -14.75
C THR A 171 -3.68 12.64 -14.89
N ASN A 172 -4.58 13.58 -15.19
CA ASN A 172 -4.19 14.99 -15.30
C ASN A 172 -4.35 15.75 -13.98
N ASN A 173 -5.27 15.35 -13.10
CA ASN A 173 -5.60 16.09 -11.89
C ASN A 173 -6.12 15.19 -10.73
N ASN A 174 -5.58 13.98 -10.56
CA ASN A 174 -6.00 13.07 -9.49
C ASN A 174 -4.95 12.94 -8.38
N TYR A 175 -4.94 13.93 -7.50
CA TYR A 175 -4.10 13.94 -6.29
C TYR A 175 -4.68 13.06 -5.18
N VAL A 176 -6.01 13.02 -5.03
CA VAL A 176 -6.71 12.31 -3.95
C VAL A 176 -6.41 10.81 -3.95
N ASP A 177 -6.28 10.20 -5.12
CA ASP A 177 -6.02 8.77 -5.25
C ASP A 177 -4.53 8.43 -5.41
N CYS A 178 -3.60 9.39 -5.28
CA CYS A 178 -2.16 9.16 -5.52
C CYS A 178 -1.60 8.04 -4.64
N GLY A 179 -2.05 7.94 -3.38
CA GLY A 179 -1.70 6.83 -2.49
C GLY A 179 -2.15 5.46 -3.01
N ILE A 180 -3.35 5.34 -3.59
CA ILE A 180 -3.83 4.07 -4.17
C ILE A 180 -3.02 3.69 -5.41
N PHE A 181 -2.66 4.66 -6.26
CA PHE A 181 -1.74 4.40 -7.36
C PHE A 181 -0.37 3.96 -6.87
N ALA A 182 0.21 4.63 -5.86
CA ALA A 182 1.49 4.27 -5.27
C ALA A 182 1.46 2.84 -4.69
N MET A 183 0.41 2.48 -3.96
CA MET A 183 0.18 1.13 -3.44
C MET A 183 0.12 0.08 -4.55
N ARG A 184 -0.59 0.38 -5.64
CA ARG A 184 -0.69 -0.50 -6.81
C ARG A 184 0.62 -0.64 -7.57
N HIS A 185 1.40 0.45 -7.67
CA HIS A 185 2.73 0.42 -8.26
C HIS A 185 3.69 -0.42 -7.42
N MET A 186 3.64 -0.31 -6.09
CA MET A 186 4.40 -1.19 -5.17
C MET A 186 4.03 -2.67 -5.32
N GLU A 187 2.76 -2.97 -5.54
CA GLU A 187 2.26 -4.34 -5.70
C GLU A 187 2.74 -4.97 -7.02
N MET A 188 2.68 -4.22 -8.12
CA MET A 188 2.77 -4.77 -9.47
C MET A 188 4.09 -4.49 -10.19
N TYR A 189 4.85 -3.48 -9.75
CA TYR A 189 6.06 -3.07 -10.45
C TYR A 189 7.21 -4.06 -10.23
N SER A 190 7.85 -4.47 -11.32
CA SER A 190 8.93 -5.47 -11.33
C SER A 190 10.26 -4.94 -11.90
N GLY A 191 10.37 -3.62 -12.11
CA GLY A 191 11.60 -2.98 -12.59
C GLY A 191 11.67 -2.70 -14.10
N ASN A 192 10.64 -3.07 -14.88
CA ASN A 192 10.58 -2.82 -16.33
C ASN A 192 9.70 -1.59 -16.67
N ARG A 193 10.13 -0.80 -17.64
CA ARG A 193 9.37 0.34 -18.19
C ARG A 193 8.10 -0.06 -18.93
N ASP A 194 8.05 -1.26 -19.51
CA ASP A 194 6.84 -1.85 -20.11
C ASP A 194 5.93 -2.42 -19.01
N PHE A 195 5.66 -1.57 -18.02
CA PHE A 195 4.86 -1.87 -16.85
C PHE A 195 3.37 -1.78 -17.20
N ASP A 196 2.59 -2.74 -16.69
CA ASP A 196 1.12 -2.72 -16.74
C ASP A 196 0.55 -2.94 -15.33
N ALA A 197 -0.05 -1.90 -14.75
CA ALA A 197 -0.71 -1.98 -13.45
C ALA A 197 -2.14 -2.57 -13.56
N GLY A 198 -2.64 -2.78 -14.77
CA GLY A 198 -4.01 -3.21 -15.06
C GLY A 198 -5.04 -2.07 -15.03
N PHE A 199 -4.59 -0.81 -14.88
CA PHE A 199 -5.47 0.35 -14.97
C PHE A 199 -5.84 0.66 -16.42
N VAL A 200 -7.09 1.03 -16.65
CA VAL A 200 -7.52 1.66 -17.90
C VAL A 200 -7.14 3.15 -17.91
N PRO A 201 -7.15 3.83 -19.07
CA PRO A 201 -6.96 5.29 -19.15
C PRO A 201 -7.92 6.07 -18.24
N GLU A 202 -7.52 7.28 -17.86
CA GLU A 202 -8.30 8.17 -16.98
C GLU A 202 -9.76 8.29 -17.43
N GLY A 203 -10.70 7.96 -16.54
CA GLY A 203 -12.13 7.93 -16.86
C GLY A 203 -12.97 7.23 -15.81
N LYS A 204 -14.27 7.03 -16.10
CA LYS A 204 -15.23 6.42 -15.17
C LYS A 204 -14.84 5.00 -14.74
N GLU A 205 -14.36 4.19 -15.68
CA GLU A 205 -13.96 2.81 -15.37
C GLU A 205 -12.68 2.78 -14.51
N GLN A 206 -11.74 3.71 -14.71
CA GLN A 206 -10.57 3.81 -13.84
C GLN A 206 -10.97 4.18 -12.40
N LYS A 207 -11.94 5.08 -12.21
CA LYS A 207 -12.46 5.41 -10.87
C LYS A 207 -13.01 4.18 -10.15
N LYS A 208 -13.79 3.36 -10.87
CA LYS A 208 -14.28 2.09 -10.35
C LYS A 208 -13.14 1.12 -9.98
N GLN A 209 -12.09 1.03 -10.80
CA GLN A 209 -10.89 0.24 -10.47
C GLN A 209 -10.20 0.74 -9.19
N ILE A 210 -10.14 2.06 -8.99
CA ILE A 210 -9.57 2.67 -7.78
C ILE A 210 -10.43 2.37 -6.55
N GLU A 211 -11.75 2.49 -6.63
CA GLU A 211 -12.68 2.13 -5.55
C GLU A 211 -12.58 0.66 -5.17
N ASP A 212 -12.44 -0.22 -6.16
CA ASP A 212 -12.24 -1.64 -5.96
C ASP A 212 -10.88 -1.92 -5.25
N LEU A 213 -9.81 -1.24 -5.68
CA LEU A 213 -8.51 -1.33 -5.01
C LEU A 213 -8.54 -0.81 -3.57
N ARG A 214 -9.27 0.28 -3.28
CA ARG A 214 -9.44 0.80 -1.92
C ARG A 214 -9.97 -0.27 -0.96
N LYS A 215 -11.04 -0.97 -1.37
CA LYS A 215 -11.65 -2.07 -0.57
C LYS A 215 -10.70 -3.25 -0.44
N LYS A 216 -10.02 -3.59 -1.53
CA LYS A 216 -9.09 -4.72 -1.58
C LYS A 216 -7.88 -4.50 -0.67
N TYR A 217 -7.25 -3.33 -0.73
CA TYR A 217 -6.09 -3.03 0.10
C TYR A 217 -6.43 -2.90 1.57
N MET A 218 -7.54 -2.25 1.91
CA MET A 218 -8.04 -2.25 3.29
C MET A 218 -8.21 -3.68 3.82
N THR A 219 -8.87 -4.55 3.03
CA THR A 219 -9.12 -5.93 3.46
C THR A 219 -7.82 -6.73 3.56
N LYS A 220 -6.88 -6.56 2.63
CA LYS A 220 -5.56 -7.21 2.69
C LYS A 220 -4.74 -6.79 3.90
N ILE A 221 -4.80 -5.52 4.30
CA ILE A 221 -4.11 -5.03 5.52
C ILE A 221 -4.76 -5.66 6.76
N LEU A 222 -6.09 -5.60 6.85
CA LEU A 222 -6.83 -6.15 8.01
C LEU A 222 -6.74 -7.67 8.15
N LEU A 223 -6.57 -8.38 7.03
CA LEU A 223 -6.50 -9.84 6.99
C LEU A 223 -5.10 -10.34 6.60
N SER A 224 -4.05 -9.58 6.87
CA SER A 224 -2.69 -10.01 6.55
C SER A 224 -2.36 -11.32 7.29
N GLU A 225 -1.48 -12.14 6.71
CA GLU A 225 -1.10 -13.43 7.32
C GLU A 225 -0.59 -13.25 8.77
N SER A 226 0.04 -12.12 9.09
CA SER A 226 0.42 -11.78 10.47
C SER A 226 -0.77 -11.71 11.42
N GLU A 227 -1.84 -11.01 11.04
CA GLU A 227 -3.06 -10.86 11.84
C GLU A 227 -3.79 -12.21 11.99
N ILE A 228 -3.78 -13.02 10.93
CA ILE A 228 -4.36 -14.38 10.96
C ILE A 228 -3.56 -15.29 11.89
N GLU A 229 -2.23 -15.26 11.81
CA GLU A 229 -1.36 -16.03 12.69
C GLU A 229 -1.47 -15.56 14.16
N ASP A 230 -1.50 -14.26 14.41
CA ASP A 230 -1.74 -13.68 15.73
C ASP A 230 -3.09 -14.13 16.30
N TYR A 231 -4.15 -14.07 15.48
CA TYR A 231 -5.44 -14.61 15.87
C TYR A 231 -5.37 -16.10 16.17
N HIS A 232 -4.65 -16.90 15.38
CA HIS A 232 -4.51 -18.33 15.65
C HIS A 232 -3.75 -18.61 16.94
N ARG A 233 -2.75 -17.78 17.31
CA ARG A 233 -1.98 -17.86 18.56
C ARG A 233 -2.83 -17.58 19.81
N LEU A 234 -3.96 -16.91 19.69
CA LEU A 234 -4.87 -16.65 20.83
C LEU A 234 -5.47 -17.95 21.38
N THR A 235 -5.61 -18.00 22.70
CA THR A 235 -6.34 -19.06 23.40
C THR A 235 -7.83 -19.04 23.04
N LEU A 236 -8.52 -20.17 23.23
CA LEU A 236 -9.98 -20.25 23.07
C LEU A 236 -10.73 -19.21 23.92
N LYS A 237 -10.22 -18.90 25.11
CA LYS A 237 -10.80 -17.90 26.02
C LYS A 237 -10.67 -16.49 25.42
N GLU A 238 -9.49 -16.13 24.93
CA GLU A 238 -9.25 -14.82 24.29
C GLU A 238 -10.08 -14.66 23.01
N LYS A 239 -10.14 -15.71 22.18
CA LYS A 239 -11.00 -15.73 20.98
C LYS A 239 -12.47 -15.50 21.33
N LYS A 240 -12.97 -16.19 22.35
CA LYS A 240 -14.35 -16.04 22.83
C LYS A 240 -14.59 -14.64 23.39
N MET A 241 -13.64 -14.08 24.14
CA MET A 241 -13.72 -12.71 24.64
C MET A 241 -13.77 -11.67 23.50
N LEU A 242 -12.99 -11.85 22.44
CA LEU A 242 -13.06 -10.99 21.25
C LEU A 242 -14.43 -11.08 20.56
N GLN A 243 -14.97 -12.29 20.42
CA GLN A 243 -16.31 -12.50 19.86
C GLN A 243 -17.40 -11.86 20.72
N ASP A 244 -17.34 -12.05 22.04
CA ASP A 244 -18.31 -11.48 22.98
C ASP A 244 -18.24 -9.95 23.01
N LYS A 245 -17.02 -9.37 22.98
CA LYS A 245 -16.80 -7.92 22.88
C LYS A 245 -17.35 -7.37 21.56
N SER A 246 -17.10 -8.05 20.44
CA SER A 246 -17.66 -7.69 19.13
C SER A 246 -19.18 -7.71 19.12
N ALA A 247 -19.80 -8.78 19.65
CA ALA A 247 -21.25 -8.92 19.75
C ALA A 247 -21.88 -7.82 20.62
N LYS A 248 -21.26 -7.52 21.77
CA LYS A 248 -21.69 -6.43 22.67
C LYS A 248 -21.63 -5.08 21.98
N ASN A 249 -20.51 -4.77 21.31
CA ASN A 249 -20.35 -3.53 20.56
C ASN A 249 -21.39 -3.41 19.44
N ILE A 250 -21.77 -4.50 18.77
CA ILE A 250 -22.87 -4.50 17.78
C ILE A 250 -24.22 -4.17 18.44
N ALA A 251 -24.52 -4.79 19.59
CA ALA A 251 -25.78 -4.59 20.31
C ALA A 251 -25.93 -3.15 20.85
N ASP A 252 -24.85 -2.57 21.40
CA ASP A 252 -24.84 -1.20 21.91
C ASP A 252 -25.10 -0.20 20.77
N ARG A 253 -24.46 -0.39 19.61
CA ARG A 253 -24.65 0.45 18.42
C ARG A 253 -26.06 0.34 17.83
N ALA A 254 -26.64 -0.86 17.76
CA ALA A 254 -28.02 -1.06 17.32
C ALA A 254 -29.02 -0.35 18.23
N SER A 255 -28.74 -0.33 19.54
CA SER A 255 -29.55 0.35 20.54
C SER A 255 -29.44 1.88 20.41
N GLU A 256 -28.25 2.43 20.20
CA GLU A 256 -28.05 3.86 19.94
C GLU A 256 -28.73 4.34 18.66
N TYR A 257 -28.61 3.57 17.57
CA TYR A 257 -29.29 3.88 16.31
C TYR A 257 -30.82 3.91 16.49
N SER A 258 -31.37 2.94 17.21
CA SER A 258 -32.80 2.89 17.53
C SER A 258 -33.25 4.09 18.38
N LYS A 259 -32.39 4.60 19.27
CA LYS A 259 -32.64 5.80 20.07
C LYS A 259 -32.60 7.08 19.23
N THR A 260 -31.59 7.24 18.37
CA THR A 260 -31.46 8.44 17.51
C THR A 260 -32.59 8.53 16.48
N LYS A 261 -33.07 7.39 15.98
CA LYS A 261 -34.23 7.36 15.06
C LYS A 261 -35.53 7.83 15.73
N LYS A 262 -35.68 7.67 17.06
CA LYS A 262 -36.85 8.15 17.81
C LYS A 262 -36.85 9.67 18.06
N VAL A 263 -35.74 10.36 17.85
CA VAL A 263 -35.61 11.82 18.06
C VAL A 263 -35.87 12.61 16.77
N LEU A 264 -35.88 11.93 15.62
CA LEU A 264 -36.05 12.52 14.29
C LEU A 264 -37.46 12.27 13.69
N PHE A 265 -38.41 11.73 14.47
CA PHE A 265 -39.82 11.58 14.13
C PHE A 265 -40.70 12.07 15.28
#